data_AF-A0A9D8F9K4-F1
#
_entry.id   AF-A0A9D8F9K4-F1
#
_cell.length_a   1.000
_cell.length_b   1.000
_cell.length_c   1.000
_cell.angle_alpha   90.00
_cell.angle_beta   90.00
_cell.angle_gamma   90.00
#
_symmetry.space_group_name_H-M   'P 1'
#
loop_
_entity.id
_entity.type
_entity.pdbx_description
1 polymer ?
#
loop_
_entity_poly.entity_id
_entity_poly.type
_entity_poly.pdbx_seq_one_letter_code
_entity_poly.pdbx_strand_id
1 'polypeptide(L)'
;MDFIGIVGARKYRDKESVVDFIRGLPADSVIVTSTCKGVCRWVVSAAKERGLAVKVFTPDLSNVQAKFEVAQRYYERNRQLIDACDVVCAFVSEQAGFTGGTKFEVEYALKLGKPVQLLWESSISSNGAGKVALQIDKPERFSNDWMSFFQKTFA
;
A
#
# COMPACT_ATOMS: atom_id res chain seq x y z
N MET A 1 -9.66 12.34 7.98
CA MET A 1 -8.43 11.63 8.40
C MET A 1 -8.63 10.15 8.17
N ASP A 2 -8.16 9.68 7.02
CA ASP A 2 -8.21 8.27 6.63
C ASP A 2 -6.81 7.66 6.70
N PHE A 3 -6.74 6.41 7.12
CA PHE A 3 -5.50 5.64 7.22
C PHE A 3 -5.29 4.82 5.95
N ILE A 4 -4.35 5.25 5.11
CA ILE A 4 -4.06 4.61 3.83
C ILE A 4 -2.90 3.64 4.00
N GLY A 5 -3.19 2.35 3.91
CA GLY A 5 -2.18 1.31 3.86
C GLY A 5 -1.47 1.32 2.52
N ILE A 6 -0.17 1.58 2.50
CA ILE A 6 0.64 1.46 1.28
C ILE A 6 1.66 0.36 1.46
N VAL A 7 1.49 -0.71 0.69
CA VAL A 7 2.34 -1.89 0.66
C VAL A 7 2.89 -2.11 -0.75
N GLY A 8 3.95 -2.88 -0.89
CA GLY A 8 4.48 -3.11 -2.22
C GLY A 8 5.63 -4.09 -2.32
N ALA A 9 5.83 -4.57 -3.55
CA ALA A 9 6.89 -5.51 -3.87
C ALA A 9 8.27 -4.86 -3.76
N ARG A 10 9.24 -5.58 -3.18
CA ARG A 10 10.64 -5.10 -3.06
C ARG A 10 11.34 -4.91 -4.41
N LYS A 11 10.84 -5.58 -5.46
CA LYS A 11 11.36 -5.52 -6.83
C LYS A 11 10.66 -4.48 -7.70
N TYR A 12 9.68 -3.75 -7.15
CA TYR A 12 9.05 -2.63 -7.84
C TYR A 12 10.11 -1.56 -8.12
N ARG A 13 10.14 -1.06 -9.36
CA ARG A 13 11.20 -0.20 -9.93
C ARG A 13 10.70 1.18 -10.26
N ASP A 14 9.42 1.32 -10.59
CA ASP A 14 8.82 2.61 -10.91
C ASP A 14 8.64 3.46 -9.65
N LYS A 15 9.70 4.16 -9.25
CA LYS A 15 9.65 5.05 -8.09
C LYS A 15 8.70 6.23 -8.31
N GLU A 16 8.60 6.73 -9.53
CA GLU A 16 7.89 7.97 -9.83
C GLU A 16 6.38 7.79 -9.61
N SER A 17 5.80 6.66 -10.04
CA SER A 17 4.40 6.36 -9.76
C SER A 17 4.06 6.31 -8.28
N VAL A 18 4.96 5.80 -7.43
CA VAL A 18 4.77 5.83 -5.98
C VAL A 18 4.74 7.28 -5.48
N VAL A 19 5.63 8.14 -5.97
CA VAL A 19 5.68 9.54 -5.56
C VAL A 19 4.44 10.29 -6.05
N ASP A 20 4.03 10.10 -7.29
CA ASP A 20 2.84 10.74 -7.87
C ASP A 20 1.57 10.30 -7.15
N PHE A 21 1.45 9.01 -6.81
CA PHE A 21 0.38 8.51 -5.98
C PHE A 21 0.31 9.27 -4.65
N ILE A 22 1.45 9.41 -3.94
CA ILE A 22 1.52 10.14 -2.67
C ILE A 22 1.18 11.63 -2.83
N ARG A 23 1.60 12.27 -3.93
CA ARG A 23 1.26 13.67 -4.24
C ARG A 23 -0.24 13.87 -4.44
N GLY A 24 -0.93 12.86 -4.97
CA GLY A 24 -2.38 12.90 -5.22
C GLY A 24 -3.25 12.82 -3.97
N LEU A 25 -2.78 12.18 -2.89
CA LEU A 25 -3.64 11.84 -1.74
C LEU A 25 -4.27 13.07 -1.06
N PRO A 26 -5.36 12.95 -0.29
CA PRO A 26 -5.85 14.04 0.55
C PRO A 26 -4.78 14.52 1.56
N ALA A 27 -4.73 15.83 1.85
CA ALA A 27 -3.71 16.42 2.74
C ALA A 27 -3.85 15.99 4.21
N ASP A 28 -5.05 15.57 4.62
CA ASP A 28 -5.36 15.07 5.96
C ASP A 28 -5.21 13.54 6.07
N SER A 29 -4.61 12.89 5.07
CA SER A 29 -4.38 11.45 5.10
C SER A 29 -3.24 11.06 6.04
N VAL A 30 -3.37 9.87 6.64
CA VAL A 30 -2.29 9.22 7.39
C VAL A 30 -1.80 8.02 6.61
N ILE A 31 -0.52 8.02 6.23
CA ILE A 31 0.11 6.90 5.55
C ILE A 31 0.44 5.80 6.56
N VAL A 32 0.02 4.58 6.28
CA VAL A 32 0.36 3.39 7.05
C VAL A 32 1.21 2.47 6.18
N THR A 33 2.46 2.20 6.59
CA THR A 33 3.37 1.36 5.80
C THR A 33 4.37 0.61 6.68
N SER A 34 5.34 -0.07 6.06
CA SER A 34 6.42 -0.80 6.74
C SER A 34 7.80 -0.28 6.37
N THR A 35 8.86 -0.93 6.82
CA THR A 35 10.25 -0.56 6.53
C THR A 35 10.86 -1.33 5.34
N CYS A 36 10.03 -1.86 4.43
CA CYS A 36 10.51 -2.64 3.31
C CYS A 36 11.40 -1.83 2.34
N LYS A 37 12.38 -2.49 1.71
CA LYS A 37 13.15 -1.91 0.59
C LYS A 37 12.23 -1.66 -0.62
N GLY A 38 12.48 -0.60 -1.37
CA GLY A 38 11.66 -0.21 -2.53
C GLY A 38 10.49 0.68 -2.11
N VAL A 39 9.27 0.27 -2.46
CA VAL A 39 8.01 1.03 -2.30
C VAL A 39 7.90 1.67 -0.92
N CYS A 40 8.02 0.90 0.17
CA CYS A 40 7.78 1.45 1.51
C CYS A 40 8.75 2.58 1.86
N ARG A 41 10.02 2.49 1.45
CA ARG A 41 11.00 3.57 1.67
C ARG A 41 10.65 4.82 0.87
N TRP A 42 10.20 4.66 -0.37
CA TRP A 42 9.82 5.78 -1.24
C TRP A 42 8.56 6.47 -0.73
N VAL A 43 7.58 5.69 -0.28
CA VAL A 43 6.36 6.18 0.40
C VAL A 43 6.71 7.05 1.60
N VAL A 44 7.55 6.57 2.51
CA VAL A 44 7.96 7.34 3.69
C VAL A 44 8.65 8.65 3.28
N SER A 45 9.52 8.61 2.26
CA SER A 45 10.21 9.80 1.77
C SER A 45 9.25 10.83 1.18
N ALA A 46 8.39 10.40 0.25
CA ALA A 46 7.43 11.26 -0.44
C ALA A 46 6.38 11.82 0.51
N ALA A 47 5.90 11.02 1.46
CA ALA A 47 4.93 11.46 2.45
C ALA A 47 5.51 12.53 3.37
N LYS A 48 6.76 12.36 3.81
CA LYS A 48 7.48 13.38 4.60
C LYS A 48 7.70 14.67 3.82
N GLU A 49 8.12 14.57 2.56
CA GLU A 49 8.30 15.73 1.69
C GLU A 49 7.00 16.51 1.49
N ARG A 50 5.88 15.79 1.42
CA ARG A 50 4.54 16.37 1.31
C ARG A 50 3.94 16.88 2.64
N GLY A 51 4.56 16.55 3.77
CA GLY A 51 4.03 16.89 5.10
C GLY A 51 2.87 16.00 5.57
N LEU A 52 2.69 14.81 4.98
CA LEU A 52 1.71 13.84 5.45
C LEU A 52 2.20 13.11 6.71
N ALA A 53 1.27 12.77 7.61
CA ALA A 53 1.57 11.91 8.74
C ALA A 53 1.88 10.48 8.28
N VAL A 54 2.87 9.83 8.91
CA VAL A 54 3.30 8.47 8.55
C VAL A 54 3.38 7.60 9.79
N LYS A 55 2.68 6.46 9.78
CA LYS A 55 2.74 5.39 10.75
C LYS A 55 3.48 4.19 10.15
N VAL A 56 4.64 3.87 10.70
CA VAL A 56 5.49 2.78 10.22
C VAL A 56 5.42 1.60 11.18
N PHE A 57 5.04 0.43 10.67
CA PHE A 57 5.02 -0.82 11.41
C PHE A 57 6.32 -1.61 11.16
N THR A 58 7.00 -1.97 12.24
CA THR A 58 8.21 -2.81 12.24
C THR A 58 7.96 -4.09 12.99
N PRO A 59 8.46 -5.26 12.50
CA PRO A 59 8.34 -6.49 13.26
C PRO A 59 9.19 -6.38 14.52
N ASP A 60 8.64 -6.82 15.65
CA ASP A 60 9.44 -7.04 16.85
C ASP A 60 10.22 -8.35 16.66
N LEU A 61 11.54 -8.22 16.55
CA LEU A 61 12.47 -9.33 16.39
C LEU A 61 13.28 -9.59 17.67
N SER A 62 12.86 -9.02 18.80
CA SER A 62 13.48 -9.32 20.09
C SER A 62 13.27 -10.80 20.47
N ASN A 63 14.30 -11.39 21.08
CA ASN A 63 14.28 -12.74 21.65
C ASN A 63 13.97 -13.89 20.68
N VAL A 64 14.11 -13.68 19.36
CA VAL A 64 13.86 -14.72 18.37
C VAL A 64 14.92 -15.82 18.44
N GLN A 65 14.48 -17.06 18.67
CA GLN A 65 15.37 -18.23 18.79
C GLN A 65 15.45 -19.06 17.49
N ALA A 66 14.48 -18.91 16.59
CA ALA A 66 14.38 -19.71 15.38
C ALA A 66 13.88 -18.92 14.15
N LYS A 67 14.26 -19.40 12.96
CA LYS A 67 13.88 -18.75 11.68
C LYS A 67 12.37 -18.71 11.44
N PHE A 68 11.61 -19.69 11.94
CA PHE A 68 10.16 -19.72 11.78
C PHE A 68 9.47 -18.61 12.59
N GLU A 69 10.02 -18.27 13.77
CA GLU A 69 9.51 -17.17 14.59
C GLU A 69 9.69 -15.84 13.87
N VAL A 70 10.82 -15.62 13.17
CA VAL A 70 11.01 -14.43 12.33
C VAL A 70 9.84 -14.28 11.36
N ALA A 71 9.51 -15.34 10.60
CA ALA A 71 8.40 -15.30 9.65
C ALA A 71 7.08 -14.98 10.34
N GLN A 72 6.79 -15.58 11.50
CA GLN A 72 5.60 -15.30 12.29
C GLN A 72 5.51 -13.82 12.71
N ARG A 73 6.61 -13.21 13.18
CA ARG A 73 6.66 -11.79 13.55
C ARG A 73 6.42 -10.88 12.35
N TYR A 74 6.91 -11.24 11.17
CA TYR A 74 6.58 -10.50 9.94
C TYR A 74 5.10 -10.61 9.58
N TYR A 75 4.49 -11.79 9.70
CA TYR A 75 3.06 -11.96 9.45
C TYR A 75 2.19 -11.21 10.47
N GLU A 76 2.55 -11.25 11.74
CA GLU A 76 1.86 -10.51 12.79
C GLU A 76 1.93 -9.00 12.54
N ARG A 77 3.12 -8.48 12.20
CA ARG A 77 3.28 -7.09 11.79
C ARG A 77 2.41 -6.74 10.58
N ASN A 78 2.35 -7.61 9.56
CA ASN A 78 1.51 -7.38 8.38
C ASN A 78 0.04 -7.27 8.78
N ARG A 79 -0.45 -8.11 9.70
CA ARG A 79 -1.83 -8.01 10.21
C ARG A 79 -2.07 -6.69 10.92
N GLN A 80 -1.20 -6.32 11.88
CA GLN A 80 -1.30 -5.07 12.61
C GLN A 80 -1.29 -3.83 11.68
N LEU A 81 -0.48 -3.88 10.63
CA LEU A 81 -0.44 -2.85 9.60
C LEU A 81 -1.81 -2.72 8.93
N ILE A 82 -2.35 -3.83 8.41
CA ILE A 82 -3.61 -3.84 7.67
C ILE A 82 -4.81 -3.52 8.58
N ASP A 83 -4.80 -3.99 9.83
CA ASP A 83 -5.83 -3.69 10.83
C ASP A 83 -5.96 -2.19 11.08
N ALA A 84 -4.85 -1.45 11.00
CA ALA A 84 -4.82 0.01 11.18
C ALA A 84 -5.24 0.83 9.96
N CYS A 85 -5.51 0.21 8.81
CA CYS A 85 -5.85 0.90 7.56
C CYS A 85 -7.37 0.96 7.32
N ASP A 86 -7.85 2.02 6.67
CA ASP A 86 -9.20 2.10 6.12
C ASP A 86 -9.25 1.56 4.67
N VAL A 87 -8.17 1.77 3.92
CA VAL A 87 -7.97 1.30 2.53
C VAL A 87 -6.53 0.81 2.35
N VAL A 88 -6.33 -0.16 1.45
CA VAL A 88 -4.99 -0.71 1.15
C VAL A 88 -4.66 -0.56 -0.32
N CYS A 89 -3.56 0.13 -0.62
CA CYS A 89 -2.98 0.27 -1.95
C CYS A 89 -1.71 -0.58 -2.03
N ALA A 90 -1.71 -1.57 -2.93
CA ALA A 90 -0.62 -2.53 -3.09
C ALA A 90 0.07 -2.35 -4.44
N PHE A 91 1.35 -1.94 -4.40
CA PHE A 91 2.20 -1.82 -5.58
C PHE A 91 2.78 -3.19 -5.97
N VAL A 92 2.38 -3.68 -7.13
CA VAL A 92 2.73 -5.00 -7.65
C VAL A 92 3.75 -4.86 -8.76
N SER A 93 4.93 -5.47 -8.56
CA SER A 93 5.98 -5.45 -9.58
C SER A 93 5.65 -6.42 -10.70
N GLU A 94 5.92 -6.01 -11.94
CA GLU A 94 5.84 -6.89 -13.11
C GLU A 94 6.82 -8.06 -12.96
N GLN A 95 8.04 -7.80 -12.47
CA GLN A 95 9.07 -8.82 -12.31
C GLN A 95 8.74 -9.86 -11.23
N ALA A 96 8.15 -9.43 -10.10
CA ALA A 96 7.87 -10.32 -8.97
C ALA A 96 6.46 -10.92 -9.00
N GLY A 97 5.56 -10.30 -9.76
CA GLY A 97 4.13 -10.58 -9.74
C GLY A 97 3.49 -10.34 -8.37
N PHE A 98 2.25 -10.82 -8.25
CA PHE A 98 1.45 -10.74 -7.03
C PHE A 98 1.72 -11.95 -6.11
N THR A 99 2.81 -11.89 -5.35
CA THR A 99 3.28 -13.00 -4.51
C THR A 99 3.77 -12.55 -3.13
N GLY A 100 3.98 -13.51 -2.22
CA GLY A 100 4.63 -13.28 -0.93
C GLY A 100 3.87 -12.34 0.02
N GLY A 101 4.60 -11.43 0.67
CA GLY A 101 4.06 -10.52 1.69
C GLY A 101 2.95 -9.61 1.16
N THR A 102 3.12 -9.06 -0.04
CA THR A 102 2.11 -8.20 -0.69
C THR A 102 0.80 -8.96 -0.93
N LYS A 103 0.89 -10.22 -1.39
CA LYS A 103 -0.28 -11.07 -1.59
C LYS A 103 -0.99 -11.34 -0.26
N PHE A 104 -0.24 -11.71 0.78
CA PHE A 104 -0.79 -11.93 2.11
C PHE A 104 -1.51 -10.69 2.66
N GLU A 105 -0.89 -9.51 2.54
CA GLU A 105 -1.45 -8.24 3.01
C GLU A 105 -2.78 -7.90 2.31
N VAL A 106 -2.85 -8.11 1.00
CA VAL A 106 -4.07 -7.92 0.20
C VAL A 106 -5.16 -8.93 0.55
N GLU A 107 -4.84 -10.22 0.60
CA GLU A 107 -5.82 -11.26 0.95
C GLU A 107 -6.39 -11.05 2.36
N TYR A 108 -5.55 -10.62 3.30
CA TYR A 108 -5.97 -10.30 4.65
C TYR A 108 -6.88 -9.05 4.68
N ALA A 109 -6.56 -8.00 3.91
CA ALA A 109 -7.42 -6.82 3.79
C ALA A 109 -8.80 -7.17 3.21
N LEU A 110 -8.86 -7.96 2.14
CA LEU A 110 -10.10 -8.45 1.54
C LEU A 110 -10.92 -9.28 2.53
N LYS A 111 -10.27 -10.15 3.32
CA LYS A 111 -10.93 -10.92 4.38
C LYS A 111 -11.58 -10.04 5.44
N LEU A 112 -11.00 -8.88 5.73
CA LEU A 112 -11.56 -7.89 6.66
C LEU A 112 -12.61 -6.98 6.01
N GLY A 113 -12.93 -7.17 4.72
CA GLY A 113 -13.83 -6.29 3.98
C GLY A 113 -13.27 -4.90 3.77
N LYS A 114 -11.95 -4.74 3.77
CA LYS A 114 -11.29 -3.45 3.50
C LYS A 114 -11.04 -3.34 1.99
N PRO A 115 -11.27 -2.16 1.37
CA PRO A 115 -10.96 -2.01 -0.04
C PRO A 115 -9.48 -2.15 -0.31
N VAL A 116 -9.21 -2.75 -1.46
CA VAL A 116 -7.86 -2.93 -1.97
C VAL A 116 -7.77 -2.34 -3.36
N GLN A 117 -6.69 -1.59 -3.59
CA GLN A 117 -6.28 -1.18 -4.92
C GLN A 117 -4.96 -1.87 -5.28
N LEU A 118 -4.94 -2.57 -6.42
CA LEU A 118 -3.72 -3.14 -6.98
C LEU A 118 -3.14 -2.19 -8.02
N LEU A 119 -1.91 -1.75 -7.80
CA LEU A 119 -1.17 -0.81 -8.64
C LEU A 119 -0.03 -1.57 -9.33
N TRP A 120 -0.27 -2.05 -10.54
CA TRP A 120 0.70 -2.83 -11.31
C TRP A 120 1.72 -1.93 -12.02
N GLU A 121 2.97 -2.35 -12.01
CA GLU A 121 4.10 -1.64 -12.64
C GLU A 121 3.89 -1.36 -14.13
N SER A 122 3.31 -2.31 -14.88
CA SER A 122 3.01 -2.16 -16.31
C SER A 122 1.82 -1.25 -16.61
N SER A 123 0.96 -0.98 -15.63
CA SER A 123 -0.23 -0.13 -15.81
C SER A 123 0.06 1.37 -15.64
N ILE A 124 1.22 1.72 -15.08
CA ILE A 124 1.59 3.12 -14.80
C ILE A 124 2.66 3.63 -15.77
N SER A 125 3.37 2.73 -16.45
CA SER A 125 4.56 3.05 -17.27
C SER A 125 4.28 3.36 -18.75
N SER A 126 3.04 3.64 -19.14
CA SER A 126 2.73 4.13 -20.49
C SER A 126 2.17 5.54 -20.43
N ASN A 127 2.91 6.49 -20.99
CA ASN A 127 2.49 7.86 -21.32
C ASN A 127 0.97 7.95 -21.57
N GLY A 128 0.24 8.60 -20.67
CA GLY A 128 -1.17 8.97 -20.83
C GLY A 128 -2.17 7.81 -20.72
N ALA A 129 -3.04 7.86 -19.72
CA ALA A 129 -4.30 7.08 -19.65
C ALA A 129 -4.16 5.54 -19.72
N GLY A 130 -3.20 4.98 -18.98
CA GLY A 130 -3.12 3.52 -18.75
C GLY A 130 -4.17 3.06 -17.74
N LYS A 131 -5.22 2.38 -18.22
CA LYS A 131 -6.33 1.84 -17.44
C LYS A 131 -5.88 1.09 -16.17
N VAL A 132 -6.16 1.67 -15.01
CA VAL A 132 -6.14 0.97 -13.72
C VAL A 132 -7.36 0.05 -13.67
N ALA A 133 -7.15 -1.26 -13.62
CA ALA A 133 -8.22 -2.20 -13.32
C ALA A 133 -8.61 -2.07 -11.84
N LEU A 134 -9.59 -1.20 -11.58
CA LEU A 134 -10.29 -1.09 -10.31
C LEU A 134 -11.17 -2.33 -10.12
N GLN A 135 -10.73 -3.29 -9.31
CA GLN A 135 -11.66 -4.19 -8.62
C GLN A 135 -11.71 -3.76 -7.16
N ILE A 136 -12.56 -2.76 -6.90
CA ILE A 136 -12.97 -2.39 -5.54
C ILE A 136 -14.17 -3.28 -5.20
N ASP A 137 -13.96 -4.30 -4.38
CA ASP A 137 -15.07 -4.92 -3.64
C ASP A 137 -15.53 -3.90 -2.59
N LYS A 138 -16.74 -3.34 -2.78
CA LYS A 138 -17.28 -2.19 -2.03
C LYS A 138 -17.66 -2.56 -0.59
N PRO A 139 -17.26 -1.74 0.39
CA PRO A 139 -18.07 -1.43 1.57
C PRO A 139 -18.60 0.01 1.46
N GLU A 140 -19.85 0.23 1.85
CA GLU A 140 -20.64 1.45 1.68
C GLU A 140 -20.12 2.72 2.41
N ARG A 141 -18.92 2.69 2.98
CA ARG A 141 -18.44 3.67 3.96
C ARG A 141 -17.27 4.54 3.48
N PHE A 142 -17.28 4.97 2.21
CA PHE A 142 -16.27 5.89 1.70
C PHE A 142 -16.84 7.29 1.53
N SER A 143 -16.06 8.31 1.92
CA SER A 143 -16.36 9.68 1.55
C SER A 143 -16.33 9.79 0.02
N ASN A 144 -17.25 10.58 -0.55
CA ASN A 144 -17.33 10.81 -1.99
C ASN A 144 -16.02 11.35 -2.58
N ASP A 145 -15.16 11.94 -1.75
CA ASP A 145 -13.89 12.54 -2.13
C ASP A 145 -12.85 11.50 -2.56
N TRP A 146 -12.84 10.31 -1.95
CA TRP A 146 -11.93 9.22 -2.35
C TRP A 146 -12.32 8.59 -3.67
N MET A 147 -13.61 8.34 -3.87
CA MET A 147 -14.10 7.86 -5.16
C MET A 147 -13.86 8.91 -6.25
N SER A 148 -14.05 10.20 -5.94
CA SER A 148 -13.71 11.30 -6.87
C SER A 148 -12.22 11.38 -7.16
N PHE A 149 -11.36 11.17 -6.15
CA PHE A 149 -9.90 11.09 -6.32
C PHE A 149 -9.53 9.96 -7.27
N PHE A 150 -10.00 8.73 -7.01
CA PHE A 150 -9.70 7.59 -7.88
C PHE A 150 -10.24 7.77 -9.30
N GLN A 151 -11.42 8.37 -9.45
CA GLN A 151 -11.97 8.67 -10.77
C GLN A 151 -11.20 9.78 -11.49
N LYS A 152 -10.74 10.84 -10.83
CA LYS A 152 -10.05 11.96 -11.47
C LYS A 152 -8.58 11.69 -11.75
N THR A 153 -7.91 10.95 -10.87
CA THR A 153 -6.48 10.66 -11.00
C THR A 153 -6.19 9.55 -12.00
N PHE A 154 -7.18 8.70 -12.29
CA PHE A 154 -7.02 7.54 -13.18
C PHE A 154 -8.04 7.46 -14.33
N ALA A 155 -8.78 8.55 -14.62
CA ALA A 155 -9.58 8.69 -15.84
C ALA A 155 -8.76 9.24 -17.02
#